data_AF-A0A1A6B373-F1
#
_entry.id   AF-A0A1A6B373-F1
#
_cell.length_a   1.000
_cell.length_b   1.000
_cell.length_c   1.000
_cell.angle_alpha   90.00
_cell.angle_beta   90.00
_cell.angle_gamma   90.00
#
_symmetry.space_group_name_H-M   'P 1'
#
loop_
_entity.id
_entity.type
_entity.pdbx_description
1 polymer ?
#
loop_
_entity_poly.entity_id
_entity_poly.type
_entity_poly.pdbx_seq_one_letter_code
_entity_poly.pdbx_strand_id
1 'polypeptide(L)'
;MFLKIEPGNGAVIGAIIAAGISLISAFINIFIVISQSKKQRTAEIITSNRVEWMQKLKDYISEYLSKVRYFYDTTFPENLNEYFGDLGNITAKIELHLNFKGKQDKKIINIIQELNKSLETFLQLKKYNIYSNHEKKKFEGRKKLIQFYFYKDKDLEMTKKTLANVLIKNKIIFKSEKEFKQYIKDIVQKEDFGKLGFDICNELASYINNDIKKCVKKVKYSSQLIMLLTQVYLKTEWERVKVESKKGDASKFNFDEKYNEIKQTVKDKISELEKLVE
;
A
#
# COMPACT_ATOMS: atom_id res chain seq x y z
N MET A 1 49.28 -71.76 -42.17
CA MET A 1 47.97 -72.21 -41.66
C MET A 1 47.22 -70.97 -41.15
N PHE A 2 46.49 -70.30 -42.05
CA PHE A 2 45.73 -69.10 -41.70
C PHE A 2 44.36 -69.54 -41.18
N LEU A 3 44.06 -69.23 -39.92
CA LEU A 3 42.73 -69.43 -39.34
C LEU A 3 41.74 -68.50 -40.06
N LYS A 4 40.86 -69.11 -40.84
CA LYS A 4 39.74 -68.47 -41.52
C LYS A 4 38.69 -68.16 -40.45
N ILE A 5 38.62 -66.91 -40.00
CA ILE A 5 37.54 -66.44 -39.11
C ILE A 5 36.28 -66.34 -39.96
N GLU A 6 35.23 -67.08 -39.58
CA GLU A 6 33.94 -67.09 -40.28
C GLU A 6 33.28 -65.70 -40.23
N PRO A 7 32.79 -65.16 -41.37
CA PRO A 7 32.25 -63.80 -41.46
C PRO A 7 30.90 -63.58 -40.72
N GLY A 8 30.31 -64.62 -40.09
CA GLY A 8 29.01 -64.53 -39.41
C GLY A 8 29.07 -64.03 -37.96
N ASN A 9 30.13 -64.32 -37.21
CA ASN A 9 30.17 -64.02 -35.77
C ASN A 9 30.43 -62.54 -35.45
N GLY A 10 31.14 -61.83 -36.33
CA GLY A 10 31.38 -60.39 -36.17
C GLY A 10 30.11 -59.55 -36.29
N ALA A 11 29.21 -59.94 -37.21
CA ALA A 11 27.93 -59.26 -37.41
C ALA A 11 26.98 -59.45 -36.22
N VAL A 12 26.93 -60.66 -35.64
CA VAL A 12 26.09 -60.98 -34.47
C VAL A 12 26.60 -60.25 -33.21
N ILE A 13 27.91 -60.26 -32.96
CA ILE A 13 28.51 -59.53 -31.83
C ILE A 13 28.29 -58.01 -31.98
N GLY A 14 28.45 -57.48 -33.20
CA GLY A 14 28.17 -56.07 -33.50
C GLY A 14 26.71 -55.70 -33.24
N ALA A 15 25.76 -56.56 -33.61
CA ALA A 15 24.33 -56.34 -33.36
C ALA A 15 23.97 -56.36 -31.87
N ILE A 16 24.57 -57.26 -31.08
CA ILE A 16 24.35 -57.33 -29.62
C ILE A 16 24.88 -56.07 -28.92
N ILE A 17 26.07 -55.59 -29.32
CA ILE A 17 26.65 -54.36 -28.77
C ILE A 17 25.79 -53.14 -29.14
N ALA A 18 25.35 -53.05 -30.41
CA ALA A 18 24.48 -51.95 -30.86
C ALA A 18 23.12 -51.95 -30.13
N ALA A 19 22.53 -53.13 -29.91
CA ALA A 19 21.29 -53.27 -29.14
C ALA A 19 21.48 -52.84 -27.68
N GLY A 20 22.61 -53.22 -27.05
CA GLY A 20 22.96 -52.81 -25.69
C GLY A 20 23.12 -51.29 -25.53
N ILE A 21 23.83 -50.64 -26.46
CA ILE A 21 24.02 -49.18 -26.46
C ILE A 21 22.69 -48.44 -26.66
N SER A 22 21.83 -48.96 -27.53
CA SER A 22 20.51 -48.38 -27.79
C SER A 22 19.60 -48.46 -26.56
N LEU A 23 19.61 -49.58 -25.84
CA LEU A 23 18.87 -49.75 -24.58
C LEU A 23 19.35 -48.79 -23.50
N ILE A 24 20.67 -48.67 -23.28
CA ILE A 24 21.23 -47.74 -22.28
C ILE A 24 20.85 -46.29 -22.63
N SER A 25 20.96 -45.91 -23.90
CA SER A 25 20.57 -44.58 -24.39
C SER A 25 19.08 -44.30 -24.16
N ALA A 26 18.21 -45.30 -24.34
CA ALA A 26 16.78 -45.19 -24.06
C ALA A 26 16.51 -44.99 -22.55
N PHE A 27 17.18 -45.74 -21.67
CA PHE A 27 17.03 -45.57 -20.22
C PHE A 27 17.52 -44.19 -19.73
N ILE A 28 18.65 -43.71 -20.25
CA ILE A 28 19.16 -42.36 -19.95
C ILE A 28 18.15 -41.30 -20.41
N ASN A 29 17.61 -41.43 -21.63
CA ASN A 29 16.59 -40.52 -22.14
C ASN A 29 15.32 -40.52 -21.28
N ILE A 30 14.81 -41.69 -20.87
CA ILE A 30 13.65 -41.79 -19.98
C ILE A 30 13.92 -41.07 -18.65
N PHE A 31 15.10 -41.30 -18.05
CA PHE A 31 15.47 -40.65 -16.79
C PHE A 31 15.56 -39.12 -16.93
N ILE A 32 16.16 -38.63 -18.01
CA ILE A 32 16.23 -37.21 -18.33
C ILE A 32 14.83 -36.61 -18.50
N VAL A 33 13.95 -37.26 -19.26
CA VAL A 33 12.57 -36.81 -19.51
C VAL A 33 11.75 -36.76 -18.21
N ILE A 34 11.87 -37.77 -17.34
CA ILE A 34 11.18 -37.79 -16.04
C ILE A 34 11.68 -36.65 -15.13
N SER A 35 12.99 -36.40 -15.11
CA SER A 35 13.57 -35.31 -14.31
C SER A 35 13.14 -33.93 -14.82
N GLN A 36 13.19 -33.73 -16.15
CA GLN A 36 12.80 -32.47 -16.79
C GLN A 36 11.29 -32.20 -16.63
N SER A 37 10.44 -33.21 -16.85
CA SER A 37 8.98 -33.06 -16.70
C SER A 37 8.55 -32.72 -15.27
N LYS A 38 9.20 -33.30 -14.24
CA LYS A 38 8.94 -32.91 -12.84
C LYS A 38 9.30 -31.45 -12.57
N LYS A 39 10.50 -31.02 -12.99
CA LYS A 39 10.94 -29.63 -12.84
C LYS A 39 10.02 -28.65 -13.56
N GLN A 40 9.62 -28.99 -14.78
CA GLN A 40 8.69 -28.20 -15.57
C GLN A 40 7.33 -28.07 -14.89
N ARG A 41 6.75 -29.18 -14.41
CA ARG A 41 5.47 -29.16 -13.69
C ARG A 41 5.52 -28.31 -12.42
N THR A 42 6.60 -28.39 -11.65
CA THR A 42 6.78 -27.54 -10.46
C THR A 42 6.85 -26.06 -10.85
N ALA A 43 7.63 -25.72 -11.88
CA ALA A 43 7.72 -24.35 -12.39
C ALA A 43 6.37 -23.83 -12.90
N GLU A 44 5.60 -24.65 -13.62
CA GLU A 44 4.25 -24.32 -14.08
C GLU A 44 3.30 -24.04 -12.91
N ILE A 45 3.31 -24.87 -11.86
CA ILE A 45 2.49 -24.67 -10.66
C ILE A 45 2.86 -23.37 -9.94
N ILE A 46 4.16 -23.13 -9.70
CA ILE A 46 4.61 -21.90 -9.02
C ILE A 46 4.27 -20.67 -9.86
N THR A 47 4.49 -20.74 -11.17
CA THR A 47 4.15 -19.66 -12.11
C THR A 47 2.65 -19.37 -12.08
N SER A 48 1.80 -20.40 -12.14
CA SER A 48 0.34 -20.25 -12.07
C SER A 48 -0.09 -19.59 -10.76
N ASN A 49 0.43 -20.06 -9.63
CA ASN A 49 0.13 -19.47 -8.32
C ASN A 49 0.57 -18.00 -8.23
N ARG A 50 1.72 -17.66 -8.82
CA ARG A 50 2.22 -16.28 -8.87
C ARG A 50 1.34 -15.38 -9.74
N VAL A 51 0.87 -15.89 -10.88
CA VAL A 51 -0.08 -15.15 -11.74
C VAL A 51 -1.40 -14.91 -11.01
N GLU A 52 -1.94 -15.92 -10.31
CA GLU A 52 -3.15 -15.77 -9.51
C GLU A 52 -2.95 -14.75 -8.38
N TRP A 53 -1.84 -14.83 -7.65
CA TRP A 53 -1.49 -13.88 -6.60
C TRP A 53 -1.38 -12.44 -7.12
N MET A 54 -0.76 -12.23 -8.28
CA MET A 54 -0.68 -10.91 -8.92
C MET A 54 -2.07 -10.36 -9.28
N GLN A 55 -2.95 -11.22 -9.78
CA GLN A 55 -4.31 -10.83 -10.13
C GLN A 55 -5.10 -10.43 -8.88
N LYS A 56 -5.02 -11.20 -7.80
CA LYS A 56 -5.64 -10.84 -6.50
C LYS A 56 -5.11 -9.52 -5.96
N LEU A 57 -3.79 -9.30 -6.01
CA LEU A 57 -3.20 -8.03 -5.58
C LEU A 57 -3.74 -6.85 -6.41
N LYS A 58 -3.83 -7.01 -7.73
CA LYS A 58 -4.42 -6.01 -8.62
C LYS A 58 -5.88 -5.70 -8.26
N ASP A 59 -6.66 -6.74 -7.96
CA ASP A 59 -8.07 -6.60 -7.60
C ASP A 59 -8.22 -5.88 -6.25
N TYR A 60 -7.45 -6.25 -5.23
CA TYR A 60 -7.47 -5.57 -3.92
C TYR A 60 -7.02 -4.11 -4.01
N ILE A 61 -5.98 -3.82 -4.80
CA ILE A 61 -5.55 -2.43 -5.03
C ILE A 61 -6.64 -1.64 -5.75
N SER A 62 -7.32 -2.24 -6.73
CA SER A 62 -8.41 -1.58 -7.46
C SER A 62 -9.60 -1.30 -6.54
N GLU A 63 -10.00 -2.27 -5.71
CA GLU A 63 -11.06 -2.12 -4.71
C GLU A 63 -10.71 -1.03 -3.68
N TYR A 64 -9.49 -1.07 -3.15
CA TYR A 64 -8.97 -0.05 -2.24
C TYR A 64 -9.06 1.36 -2.84
N LEU A 65 -8.53 1.53 -4.07
CA LEU A 65 -8.52 2.83 -4.74
C LEU A 65 -9.94 3.32 -5.05
N SER A 66 -10.87 2.42 -5.36
CA SER A 66 -12.29 2.76 -5.52
C SER A 66 -12.86 3.33 -4.23
N LYS A 67 -12.67 2.63 -3.09
CA LYS A 67 -13.16 3.10 -1.79
C LYS A 67 -12.53 4.43 -1.36
N VAL A 68 -11.26 4.67 -1.64
CA VAL A 68 -10.59 5.93 -1.29
C VAL A 68 -11.07 7.09 -2.18
N ARG A 69 -11.20 6.87 -3.48
CA ARG A 69 -11.59 7.93 -4.45
C ARG A 69 -13.07 8.29 -4.33
N TYR A 70 -13.94 7.32 -4.03
CA TYR A 70 -15.38 7.54 -3.93
C TYR A 70 -15.74 8.74 -3.04
N PHE A 71 -15.12 8.88 -1.87
CA PHE A 71 -15.46 9.93 -0.90
C PHE A 71 -14.82 11.29 -1.16
N TYR A 72 -13.89 11.36 -2.11
CA TYR A 72 -13.42 12.64 -2.64
C TYR A 72 -14.50 13.29 -3.51
N ASP A 73 -15.20 12.51 -4.34
CA ASP A 73 -16.13 13.01 -5.36
C ASP A 73 -17.62 12.94 -4.96
N THR A 74 -17.99 12.27 -3.86
CA THR A 74 -19.40 11.97 -3.52
C THR A 74 -19.80 12.28 -2.05
N THR A 75 -20.93 11.70 -1.61
CA THR A 75 -21.57 11.85 -0.31
C THR A 75 -20.75 11.26 0.84
N PHE A 76 -20.91 11.85 2.01
CA PHE A 76 -20.25 11.44 3.25
C PHE A 76 -20.71 10.03 3.67
N PRO A 77 -19.83 9.12 4.15
CA PRO A 77 -20.25 7.79 4.59
C PRO A 77 -21.21 7.90 5.79
N GLU A 78 -22.31 7.15 5.77
CA GLU A 78 -23.27 7.14 6.88
C GLU A 78 -22.65 6.60 8.17
N ASN A 79 -21.85 5.53 8.05
CA ASN A 79 -21.15 4.89 9.16
C ASN A 79 -19.62 4.89 8.93
N LEU A 80 -18.91 5.79 9.60
CA LEU A 80 -17.45 5.87 9.51
C LEU A 80 -16.74 4.63 10.05
N ASN A 81 -17.25 4.00 11.10
CA ASN A 81 -16.56 2.87 11.74
C ASN A 81 -16.58 1.65 10.83
N GLU A 82 -17.73 1.37 10.23
CA GLU A 82 -17.87 0.31 9.23
C GLU A 82 -17.00 0.58 8.00
N TYR A 83 -17.01 1.83 7.50
CA TYR A 83 -16.15 2.22 6.39
C TYR A 83 -14.66 1.99 6.66
N PHE A 84 -14.15 2.39 7.83
CA PHE A 84 -12.75 2.16 8.18
C PHE A 84 -12.45 0.70 8.49
N GLY A 85 -13.42 -0.07 8.99
CA GLY A 85 -13.31 -1.52 9.14
C GLY A 85 -13.10 -2.21 7.79
N ASP A 86 -13.91 -1.86 6.79
CA ASP A 86 -13.78 -2.33 5.41
C ASP A 86 -12.44 -1.94 4.77
N LEU A 87 -12.07 -0.66 4.90
CA LEU A 87 -10.83 -0.14 4.35
C LEU A 87 -9.61 -0.82 5.00
N GLY A 88 -9.68 -1.06 6.31
CA GLY A 88 -8.67 -1.81 7.06
C GLY A 88 -8.56 -3.25 6.60
N ASN A 89 -9.68 -3.93 6.35
CA ASN A 89 -9.69 -5.30 5.83
C ASN A 89 -9.01 -5.39 4.46
N ILE A 90 -9.33 -4.50 3.52
CA ILE A 90 -8.68 -4.48 2.20
C ILE A 90 -7.19 -4.12 2.32
N THR A 91 -6.84 -3.19 3.21
CA THR A 91 -5.43 -2.85 3.48
C THR A 91 -4.66 -4.08 3.96
N ALA A 92 -5.21 -4.84 4.91
CA ALA A 92 -4.59 -6.08 5.39
C ALA A 92 -4.43 -7.13 4.28
N LYS A 93 -5.43 -7.28 3.39
CA LYS A 93 -5.31 -8.17 2.22
C LYS A 93 -4.15 -7.75 1.31
N ILE A 94 -3.97 -6.47 1.05
CA ILE A 94 -2.84 -5.93 0.26
C ILE A 94 -1.52 -6.22 0.97
N GLU A 95 -1.41 -5.92 2.26
CA GLU A 95 -0.20 -6.15 3.06
C GLU A 95 0.21 -7.62 3.08
N LEU A 96 -0.75 -8.54 3.17
CA LEU A 96 -0.49 -9.99 3.11
C LEU A 96 -0.04 -10.46 1.73
N HIS A 97 -0.42 -9.74 0.67
CA HIS A 97 0.03 -10.06 -0.67
C HIS A 97 1.42 -9.49 -0.94
N LEU A 98 1.78 -8.34 -0.37
CA LEU A 98 3.11 -7.74 -0.54
C LEU A 98 4.17 -8.41 0.35
N ASN A 99 5.42 -8.39 -0.10
CA ASN A 99 6.54 -8.94 0.66
C ASN A 99 7.00 -7.98 1.75
N PHE A 100 6.76 -8.31 3.02
CA PHE A 100 7.18 -7.49 4.16
C PHE A 100 8.69 -7.20 4.25
N LYS A 101 9.55 -7.97 3.57
CA LYS A 101 11.00 -7.70 3.50
C LYS A 101 11.40 -6.86 2.29
N GLY A 102 10.56 -6.79 1.26
CA GLY A 102 10.85 -6.07 0.01
C GLY A 102 10.88 -4.56 0.20
N LYS A 103 11.90 -3.89 -0.35
CA LYS A 103 12.03 -2.43 -0.25
C LYS A 103 10.88 -1.71 -0.97
N GLN A 104 10.52 -2.19 -2.15
CA GLN A 104 9.48 -1.57 -2.98
C GLN A 104 8.08 -1.82 -2.40
N ASP A 105 7.87 -3.01 -1.85
CA ASP A 105 6.67 -3.41 -1.12
C ASP A 105 6.41 -2.50 0.09
N LYS A 106 7.42 -2.33 0.95
CA LYS A 106 7.35 -1.41 2.09
C LYS A 106 7.00 0.01 1.66
N LYS A 107 7.51 0.46 0.52
CA LYS A 107 7.16 1.78 -0.02
C LYS A 107 5.67 1.89 -0.33
N ILE A 108 5.09 0.88 -1.01
CA ILE A 108 3.65 0.86 -1.32
C ILE A 108 2.83 0.82 -0.03
N ILE A 109 3.19 -0.05 0.92
CA ILE A 109 2.53 -0.19 2.23
C ILE A 109 2.53 1.14 2.99
N ASN A 110 3.69 1.81 3.08
CA ASN A 110 3.81 3.08 3.78
C ASN A 110 2.91 4.16 3.15
N ILE A 111 2.84 4.24 1.82
CA ILE A 111 1.97 5.22 1.14
C ILE A 111 0.50 4.92 1.42
N ILE A 112 0.09 3.63 1.43
CA ILE A 112 -1.27 3.20 1.80
C ILE A 112 -1.60 3.59 3.24
N GLN A 113 -0.69 3.36 4.18
CA GLN A 113 -0.89 3.70 5.59
C GLN A 113 -1.02 5.22 5.80
N GLU A 114 -0.17 6.02 5.16
CA GLU A 114 -0.25 7.48 5.21
C GLU A 114 -1.52 8.02 4.54
N LEU A 115 -1.96 7.38 3.46
CA LEU A 115 -3.23 7.67 2.79
C LEU A 115 -4.42 7.36 3.71
N ASN A 116 -4.44 6.21 4.37
CA ASN A 116 -5.49 5.85 5.33
C ASN A 116 -5.60 6.87 6.46
N LYS A 117 -4.48 7.29 7.06
CA LYS A 117 -4.46 8.34 8.09
C LYS A 117 -4.99 9.68 7.56
N SER A 118 -4.60 10.06 6.36
CA SER A 118 -5.02 11.31 5.71
C SER A 118 -6.52 11.31 5.40
N LEU A 119 -7.03 10.17 4.92
CA LEU A 119 -8.44 9.96 4.63
C LEU A 119 -9.28 9.93 5.91
N GLU A 120 -8.82 9.25 6.96
CA GLU A 120 -9.48 9.24 8.26
C GLU A 120 -9.65 10.66 8.80
N THR A 121 -8.54 11.40 8.78
CA THR A 121 -8.53 12.82 9.15
C THR A 121 -9.53 13.60 8.30
N PHE A 122 -9.44 13.50 6.97
CA PHE A 122 -10.32 14.23 6.07
C PHE A 122 -11.81 13.97 6.37
N LEU A 123 -12.20 12.71 6.56
CA LEU A 123 -13.59 12.34 6.82
C LEU A 123 -14.04 12.80 8.20
N GLN A 124 -13.23 12.67 9.24
CA GLN A 124 -13.57 13.20 10.57
C GLN A 124 -13.73 14.73 10.51
N LEU A 125 -12.83 15.45 9.82
CA LEU A 125 -12.94 16.91 9.64
C LEU A 125 -14.18 17.32 8.85
N LYS A 126 -14.49 16.61 7.75
CA LYS A 126 -15.68 16.86 6.93
C LYS A 126 -16.96 16.61 7.74
N LYS A 127 -16.99 15.55 8.56
CA LYS A 127 -18.09 15.26 9.50
C LYS A 127 -18.36 16.45 10.40
N TYR A 128 -17.33 16.96 11.05
CA TYR A 128 -17.46 18.08 11.98
C TYR A 128 -17.86 19.39 11.30
N ASN A 129 -17.34 19.65 10.10
CA ASN A 129 -17.74 20.81 9.32
C ASN A 129 -19.26 20.76 9.00
N ILE A 130 -19.76 19.60 8.56
CA ILE A 130 -21.20 19.37 8.32
C ILE A 130 -22.02 19.59 9.60
N TYR A 131 -21.61 19.02 10.75
CA TYR A 131 -22.32 19.24 12.03
C TYR A 131 -22.30 20.70 12.49
N SER A 132 -21.21 21.43 12.22
CA SER A 132 -21.06 22.83 12.63
C SER A 132 -21.96 23.80 11.86
N ASN A 133 -22.50 23.38 10.71
CA ASN A 133 -23.41 24.19 9.88
C ASN A 133 -24.90 23.96 10.21
N HIS A 134 -25.24 22.95 11.03
CA HIS A 134 -26.60 22.78 11.53
C HIS A 134 -26.83 23.65 12.78
N GLU A 135 -27.73 24.63 12.73
CA GLU A 135 -27.98 25.59 13.82
C GLU A 135 -28.18 24.93 15.19
N LYS A 136 -28.94 23.83 15.27
CA LYS A 136 -29.22 23.10 16.52
C LYS A 136 -28.05 22.24 17.05
N LYS A 137 -27.05 21.92 16.23
CA LYS A 137 -25.92 21.03 16.57
C LYS A 137 -24.55 21.69 16.42
N LYS A 138 -24.54 22.98 16.11
CA LYS A 138 -23.35 23.81 15.85
C LYS A 138 -22.34 23.74 16.99
N PHE A 139 -22.83 23.78 18.23
CA PHE A 139 -22.00 23.73 19.42
C PHE A 139 -21.34 22.37 19.64
N GLU A 140 -22.12 21.29 19.60
CA GLU A 140 -21.64 19.91 19.80
C GLU A 140 -20.64 19.48 18.71
N GLY A 141 -20.89 19.88 17.45
CA GLY A 141 -19.97 19.62 16.34
C GLY A 141 -18.61 20.30 16.53
N ARG A 142 -18.62 21.54 17.02
CA ARG A 142 -17.41 22.33 17.32
C ARG A 142 -16.64 21.78 18.52
N LYS A 143 -17.32 21.37 19.59
CA LYS A 143 -16.71 20.73 20.76
C LYS A 143 -15.99 19.44 20.37
N LYS A 144 -16.62 18.58 19.58
CA LYS A 144 -16.00 17.33 19.11
C LYS A 144 -14.83 17.57 18.15
N LEU A 145 -14.91 18.60 17.32
CA LEU A 145 -13.82 19.02 16.43
C LEU A 145 -12.59 19.46 17.21
N ILE A 146 -12.80 20.31 18.23
CA ILE A 146 -11.76 20.70 19.20
C ILE A 146 -11.16 19.44 19.82
N GLN A 147 -11.98 18.61 20.47
CA GLN A 147 -11.50 17.38 21.12
C GLN A 147 -10.69 16.50 20.18
N PHE A 148 -11.14 16.32 18.93
CA PHE A 148 -10.42 15.55 17.93
C PHE A 148 -9.02 16.13 17.63
N TYR A 149 -8.90 17.45 17.40
CA TYR A 149 -7.59 18.08 17.16
C TYR A 149 -6.67 17.99 18.37
N PHE A 150 -7.20 18.29 19.56
CA PHE A 150 -6.43 18.24 20.80
C PHE A 150 -5.92 16.82 21.11
N TYR A 151 -6.68 15.78 20.73
CA TYR A 151 -6.27 14.38 20.94
C TYR A 151 -5.27 13.90 19.88
N LYS A 152 -5.36 14.43 18.65
CA LYS A 152 -4.51 14.04 17.53
C LYS A 152 -3.14 14.72 17.55
N ASP A 153 -3.07 15.98 17.99
CA ASP A 153 -1.84 16.76 18.09
C ASP A 153 -1.04 16.37 19.35
N LYS A 154 -0.31 15.24 19.28
CA LYS A 154 0.47 14.69 20.42
C LYS A 154 1.45 15.71 21.02
N ASP A 155 2.02 16.58 20.20
CA ASP A 155 2.99 17.60 20.63
C ASP A 155 2.33 18.94 21.00
N LEU A 156 1.01 19.04 20.77
CA LEU A 156 0.17 20.21 20.98
C LEU A 156 0.72 21.46 20.28
N GLU A 157 1.53 21.34 19.25
CA GLU A 157 2.23 22.46 18.58
C GLU A 157 1.22 23.43 17.95
N MET A 158 0.34 22.90 17.10
CA MET A 158 -0.71 23.69 16.44
C MET A 158 -1.75 24.17 17.46
N THR A 159 -2.04 23.31 18.42
CA THR A 159 -2.93 23.61 19.54
C THR A 159 -2.42 24.80 20.37
N LYS A 160 -1.14 24.80 20.72
CA LYS A 160 -0.45 25.89 21.44
C LYS A 160 -0.48 27.17 20.61
N LYS A 161 -0.19 27.11 19.32
CA LYS A 161 -0.20 28.28 18.43
C LYS A 161 -1.59 28.91 18.31
N THR A 162 -2.62 28.09 18.09
CA THR A 162 -4.01 28.51 18.03
C THR A 162 -4.45 29.15 19.33
N LEU A 163 -4.15 28.50 20.46
CA LEU A 163 -4.48 29.03 21.78
C LEU A 163 -3.73 30.32 22.06
N ALA A 164 -2.43 30.40 21.78
CA ALA A 164 -1.64 31.61 21.95
C ALA A 164 -2.28 32.81 21.22
N ASN A 165 -2.67 32.64 19.96
CA ASN A 165 -3.36 33.69 19.19
C ASN A 165 -4.66 34.15 19.87
N VAL A 166 -5.48 33.19 20.31
CA VAL A 166 -6.78 33.49 20.95
C VAL A 166 -6.60 34.16 22.31
N LEU A 167 -5.60 33.73 23.08
CA LEU A 167 -5.26 34.29 24.40
C LEU A 167 -4.73 35.71 24.27
N ILE A 168 -3.85 35.97 23.29
CA ILE A 168 -3.38 37.32 22.94
C ILE A 168 -4.58 38.21 22.57
N LYS A 169 -5.46 37.72 21.69
CA LYS A 169 -6.67 38.45 21.26
C LYS A 169 -7.60 38.79 22.44
N ASN A 170 -7.70 37.89 23.42
CA ASN A 170 -8.54 38.04 24.61
C ASN A 170 -7.79 38.63 25.83
N LYS A 171 -6.51 39.00 25.69
CA LYS A 171 -5.66 39.55 26.76
C LYS A 171 -5.54 38.65 28.00
N ILE A 172 -5.51 37.34 27.80
CA ILE A 172 -5.37 36.34 28.87
C ILE A 172 -3.90 35.98 29.02
N ILE A 173 -3.36 36.09 30.24
CA ILE A 173 -1.96 35.81 30.57
C ILE A 173 -1.92 34.66 31.58
N PHE A 174 -1.11 33.63 31.29
CA PHE A 174 -0.84 32.54 32.23
C PHE A 174 0.54 32.70 32.85
N LYS A 175 0.65 32.33 34.12
CA LYS A 175 1.91 32.38 34.88
C LYS A 175 2.74 31.11 34.69
N SER A 176 2.14 30.01 34.21
CA SER A 176 2.84 28.74 33.98
C SER A 176 2.18 27.85 32.92
N GLU A 177 2.94 26.90 32.37
CA GLU A 177 2.42 25.86 31.46
C GLU A 177 1.37 24.96 32.14
N LYS A 178 1.49 24.72 33.45
CA LYS A 178 0.53 23.94 34.23
C LYS A 178 -0.82 24.64 34.32
N GLU A 179 -0.81 25.95 34.57
CA GLU A 179 -2.02 26.79 34.61
C GLU A 179 -2.71 26.80 33.23
N PHE A 180 -1.92 26.95 32.16
CA PHE A 180 -2.42 26.82 30.79
C PHE A 180 -3.08 25.46 30.53
N LYS A 181 -2.40 24.34 30.84
CA LYS A 181 -2.95 22.99 30.63
C LYS A 181 -4.25 22.76 31.42
N GLN A 182 -4.30 23.22 32.67
CA GLN A 182 -5.50 23.12 33.49
C GLN A 182 -6.63 23.95 32.89
N TYR A 183 -6.34 25.18 32.46
CA TYR A 183 -7.32 26.04 31.81
C TYR A 183 -7.91 25.44 30.53
N ILE A 184 -7.07 24.80 29.68
CA ILE A 184 -7.54 24.08 28.49
C ILE A 184 -8.44 22.91 28.89
N LYS A 185 -8.04 22.13 29.89
CA LYS A 185 -8.84 21.02 30.39
C LYS A 185 -10.21 21.51 30.88
N ASP A 186 -10.25 22.63 31.58
CA ASP A 186 -11.48 23.24 32.08
C ASP A 186 -12.37 23.75 30.94
N ILE A 187 -11.81 24.37 29.89
CA ILE A 187 -12.58 24.78 28.70
C ILE A 187 -13.19 23.56 28.01
N VAL A 188 -12.41 22.49 27.83
CA VAL A 188 -12.87 21.26 27.14
C VAL A 188 -13.96 20.53 27.94
N GLN A 189 -13.90 20.63 29.28
CA GLN A 189 -14.85 19.98 30.19
C GLN A 189 -16.14 20.78 30.42
N LYS A 190 -16.12 22.10 30.30
CA LYS A 190 -17.33 22.93 30.48
C LYS A 190 -18.39 22.64 29.42
N GLU A 191 -19.66 22.71 29.84
CA GLU A 191 -20.82 22.56 28.95
C GLU A 191 -21.05 23.82 28.09
N ASP A 192 -20.63 25.00 28.56
CA ASP A 192 -20.67 26.25 27.81
C ASP A 192 -19.25 26.75 27.52
N PHE A 193 -18.90 26.81 26.22
CA PHE A 193 -17.61 27.27 25.71
C PHE A 193 -17.51 28.81 25.75
N GLY A 194 -18.62 29.52 25.95
CA GLY A 194 -18.67 30.98 26.02
C GLY A 194 -18.02 31.68 24.81
N LYS A 195 -17.72 32.98 24.98
CA LYS A 195 -17.05 33.79 23.94
C LYS A 195 -15.68 33.25 23.56
N LEU A 196 -14.90 32.79 24.53
CA LEU A 196 -13.53 32.35 24.31
C LEU A 196 -13.48 31.07 23.48
N GLY A 197 -14.32 30.09 23.79
CA GLY A 197 -14.41 28.87 23.01
C GLY A 197 -14.88 29.11 21.59
N PHE A 198 -15.74 30.11 21.37
CA PHE A 198 -16.09 30.57 20.03
C PHE A 198 -14.88 31.14 19.28
N ASP A 199 -14.04 31.95 19.92
CA ASP A 199 -12.80 32.44 19.32
C ASP A 199 -11.82 31.30 19.00
N ILE A 200 -11.68 30.30 19.88
CA ILE A 200 -10.88 29.09 19.63
C ILE A 200 -11.40 28.35 18.39
N CYS A 201 -12.72 28.15 18.28
CA CYS A 201 -13.32 27.49 17.12
C CYS A 201 -13.02 28.23 15.81
N ASN A 202 -13.13 29.56 15.81
CA ASN A 202 -12.91 30.37 14.62
C ASN A 202 -11.44 30.35 14.19
N GLU A 203 -10.51 30.45 15.15
CA GLU A 203 -9.09 30.36 14.87
C GLU A 203 -8.74 28.98 14.31
N LEU A 204 -9.21 27.91 14.96
CA LEU A 204 -9.04 26.53 14.49
C LEU A 204 -9.64 26.31 13.11
N ALA A 205 -10.76 26.93 12.76
CA ALA A 205 -11.41 26.74 11.46
C ALA A 205 -10.48 27.05 10.29
N SER A 206 -9.59 28.05 10.45
CA SER A 206 -8.59 28.38 9.43
C SER A 206 -7.55 27.26 9.25
N TYR A 207 -7.05 26.69 10.36
CA TYR A 207 -6.14 25.55 10.37
C TYR A 207 -6.81 24.29 9.82
N ILE A 208 -8.06 24.03 10.22
CA ILE A 208 -8.87 22.92 9.74
C ILE A 208 -9.04 22.97 8.22
N ASN A 209 -9.36 24.14 7.67
CA ASN A 209 -9.50 24.29 6.23
C ASN A 209 -8.19 24.01 5.50
N ASN A 210 -7.05 24.42 6.06
CA ASN A 210 -5.74 24.11 5.50
C ASN A 210 -5.42 22.62 5.59
N ASP A 211 -5.72 21.97 6.71
CA ASP A 211 -5.51 20.53 6.88
C ASP A 211 -6.44 19.70 5.99
N ILE A 212 -7.69 20.09 5.81
CA ILE A 212 -8.60 19.49 4.83
C ILE A 212 -7.99 19.60 3.43
N LYS A 213 -7.49 20.77 3.02
CA LYS A 213 -6.84 20.97 1.72
C LYS A 213 -5.62 20.07 1.55
N LYS A 214 -4.78 19.93 2.58
CA LYS A 214 -3.62 19.02 2.58
C LYS A 214 -4.06 17.56 2.46
N CYS A 215 -5.06 17.14 3.25
CA CYS A 215 -5.58 15.79 3.21
C CYS A 215 -6.20 15.47 1.84
N VAL A 216 -6.93 16.42 1.24
CA VAL A 216 -7.48 16.29 -0.12
C VAL A 216 -6.37 16.04 -1.15
N LYS A 217 -5.30 16.85 -1.13
CA LYS A 217 -4.15 16.66 -2.03
C LYS A 217 -3.54 15.28 -1.83
N LYS A 218 -3.25 14.90 -0.58
CA LYS A 218 -2.71 13.56 -0.25
C LYS A 218 -3.62 12.44 -0.74
N VAL A 219 -4.92 12.53 -0.49
CA VAL A 219 -5.89 11.51 -0.93
C VAL A 219 -5.87 11.37 -2.45
N LYS A 220 -5.94 12.49 -3.17
CA LYS A 220 -5.93 12.50 -4.64
C LYS A 220 -4.64 11.93 -5.20
N TYR A 221 -3.49 12.48 -4.82
CA TYR A 221 -2.21 12.17 -5.47
C TYR A 221 -1.58 10.87 -4.96
N SER A 222 -1.72 10.51 -3.68
CA SER A 222 -1.26 9.21 -3.19
C SER A 222 -2.02 8.06 -3.84
N SER A 223 -3.31 8.21 -4.12
CA SER A 223 -4.07 7.17 -4.85
C SER A 223 -3.52 6.93 -6.26
N GLN A 224 -3.06 7.98 -6.95
CA GLN A 224 -2.44 7.87 -8.27
C GLN A 224 -1.04 7.28 -8.17
N LEU A 225 -0.28 7.66 -7.14
CA LEU A 225 1.05 7.14 -6.87
C LEU A 225 1.03 5.64 -6.57
N ILE A 226 0.11 5.18 -5.71
CA ILE A 226 -0.09 3.74 -5.41
C ILE A 226 -0.39 2.98 -6.71
N MET A 227 -1.35 3.46 -7.50
CA MET A 227 -1.71 2.84 -8.78
C MET A 227 -0.49 2.68 -9.70
N LEU A 228 0.32 3.73 -9.84
CA LEU A 228 1.50 3.73 -10.70
C LEU A 228 2.61 2.80 -10.17
N LEU A 229 2.90 2.84 -8.87
CA LEU A 229 3.90 1.97 -8.24
C LEU A 229 3.48 0.50 -8.31
N THR A 230 2.21 0.20 -8.10
CA THR A 230 1.67 -1.16 -8.26
C THR A 230 1.77 -1.63 -9.71
N GLN A 231 1.53 -0.76 -10.71
CA GLN A 231 1.73 -1.12 -12.12
C GLN A 231 3.19 -1.46 -12.43
N VAL A 232 4.14 -0.67 -11.94
CA VAL A 232 5.58 -0.97 -12.07
C VAL A 232 5.91 -2.29 -11.40
N TYR A 233 5.40 -2.51 -10.19
CA TYR A 233 5.60 -3.74 -9.42
C TYR A 233 5.07 -4.97 -10.15
N LEU A 234 3.80 -4.95 -10.60
CA LEU A 234 3.18 -6.05 -11.32
C LEU A 234 3.86 -6.34 -12.67
N LYS A 235 4.31 -5.31 -13.38
CA LYS A 235 5.12 -5.50 -14.60
C LYS A 235 6.45 -6.18 -14.29
N THR A 236 7.07 -5.86 -13.16
CA THR A 236 8.32 -6.49 -12.72
C THR A 236 8.11 -7.97 -12.39
N GLU A 237 7.06 -8.29 -11.63
CA GLU A 237 6.68 -9.68 -11.34
C GLU A 237 6.29 -10.45 -12.61
N TRP A 238 5.69 -9.80 -13.60
CA TRP A 238 5.41 -10.42 -14.90
C TRP A 238 6.67 -10.79 -15.68
N GLU A 239 7.69 -9.93 -15.67
CA GLU A 239 9.00 -10.28 -16.27
C GLU A 239 9.67 -11.44 -15.53
N ARG A 240 9.53 -11.50 -14.21
CA ARG A 240 9.98 -12.66 -13.41
C ARG A 240 9.27 -13.95 -13.84
N VAL A 241 7.95 -13.91 -13.97
CA VAL A 241 7.12 -15.01 -14.48
C VAL A 241 7.60 -15.50 -15.86
N LYS A 242 7.94 -14.58 -16.77
CA LYS A 242 8.48 -14.95 -18.09
C LYS A 242 9.83 -15.66 -18.01
N VAL A 243 10.70 -15.25 -17.08
CA VAL A 243 11.99 -15.91 -16.87
C VAL A 243 11.77 -17.31 -16.28
N GLU A 244 10.88 -17.41 -15.30
CA GLU A 244 10.51 -18.66 -14.64
C GLU A 244 9.92 -19.68 -15.61
N SER A 245 8.96 -19.27 -16.45
CA SER A 245 8.31 -20.16 -17.42
C SER A 245 9.26 -20.65 -18.53
N LYS A 246 10.23 -19.84 -18.95
CA LYS A 246 11.19 -20.21 -19.99
C LYS A 246 12.32 -21.11 -19.47
N LYS A 247 12.79 -20.89 -18.24
CA LYS A 247 14.01 -21.52 -17.71
C LYS A 247 13.73 -22.56 -16.62
N GLY A 248 12.50 -22.62 -16.12
CA GLY A 248 12.13 -23.45 -14.96
C GLY A 248 12.72 -22.97 -13.63
N ASP A 249 13.39 -21.80 -13.62
CA ASP A 249 14.04 -21.22 -12.45
C ASP A 249 14.15 -19.69 -12.57
N ALA A 250 13.71 -18.99 -11.53
CA ALA A 250 13.77 -17.54 -11.39
C ALA A 250 14.88 -17.07 -10.43
N SER A 251 15.73 -17.95 -9.91
CA SER A 251 16.80 -17.64 -8.95
C SER A 251 17.75 -16.54 -9.43
N LYS A 252 17.95 -16.43 -10.75
CA LYS A 252 18.79 -15.41 -11.40
C LYS A 252 18.06 -14.10 -11.69
N PHE A 253 16.77 -13.99 -11.36
CA PHE A 253 16.01 -12.77 -11.60
C PHE A 253 16.31 -11.72 -10.53
N ASN A 254 16.96 -10.63 -10.93
CA ASN A 254 17.19 -9.49 -10.06
C ASN A 254 15.97 -8.55 -10.07
N PHE A 255 15.13 -8.68 -9.04
CA PHE A 255 13.89 -7.91 -8.95
C PHE A 255 14.14 -6.40 -8.88
N ASP A 256 15.06 -5.95 -8.03
CA ASP A 256 15.29 -4.52 -7.82
C ASP A 256 15.85 -3.84 -9.07
N GLU A 257 16.75 -4.51 -9.79
CA GLU A 257 17.28 -4.01 -11.06
C GLU A 257 16.16 -3.85 -12.10
N LYS A 258 15.35 -4.90 -12.30
CA LYS A 258 14.26 -4.84 -13.27
C LYS A 258 13.18 -3.84 -12.87
N TYR A 259 12.89 -3.74 -11.58
CA TYR A 259 11.97 -2.75 -11.04
C TYR A 259 12.45 -1.33 -11.34
N ASN A 260 13.74 -1.03 -11.11
CA ASN A 260 14.30 0.29 -11.37
C ASN A 260 14.31 0.63 -12.87
N GLU A 261 14.61 -0.34 -13.73
CA GLU A 261 14.52 -0.19 -15.18
C GLU A 261 13.10 0.22 -15.62
N ILE A 262 12.08 -0.53 -15.17
CA ILE A 262 10.68 -0.23 -15.49
C ILE A 262 10.25 1.10 -14.86
N LYS A 263 10.63 1.36 -13.61
CA LYS A 263 10.32 2.61 -12.90
C LYS A 263 10.88 3.83 -13.64
N GLN A 264 12.07 3.71 -14.25
CA GLN A 264 12.70 4.79 -14.99
C GLN A 264 11.83 5.30 -16.14
N THR A 265 11.03 4.42 -16.76
CA THR A 265 10.09 4.80 -17.85
C THR A 265 8.94 5.71 -17.40
N VAL A 266 8.67 5.78 -16.09
CA VAL A 266 7.59 6.58 -15.50
C VAL A 266 8.11 7.49 -14.38
N LYS A 267 9.43 7.74 -14.33
CA LYS A 267 10.11 8.46 -13.24
C LYS A 267 9.58 9.88 -13.08
N ASP A 268 9.37 10.60 -14.18
CA ASP A 268 8.94 12.00 -14.13
C ASP A 268 7.56 12.11 -13.49
N LYS A 269 6.64 11.22 -13.88
CA LYS A 269 5.29 11.15 -13.29
C LYS A 269 5.31 10.75 -11.82
N ILE A 270 6.17 9.80 -11.43
CA ILE A 270 6.36 9.45 -10.01
C ILE A 270 6.87 10.66 -9.23
N SER A 271 7.89 11.35 -9.75
CA SER A 271 8.52 12.49 -9.08
C SER A 271 7.55 13.68 -8.95
N GLU A 272 6.72 13.92 -9.97
CA GLU A 272 5.64 14.91 -9.93
C GLU A 272 4.62 14.57 -8.83
N LEU A 273 4.15 13.32 -8.78
CA LEU A 273 3.19 12.87 -7.78
C LEU A 273 3.75 12.93 -6.36
N GLU A 274 5.01 12.56 -6.15
CA GLU A 274 5.68 12.65 -4.86
C GLU A 274 5.71 14.12 -4.36
N LYS A 275 6.06 15.08 -5.23
CA LYS A 275 6.02 16.51 -4.90
C LYS A 275 4.62 17.05 -4.58
N LEU A 276 3.58 16.48 -5.18
CA LEU A 276 2.19 16.90 -4.94
C LEU A 276 1.59 16.31 -3.65
N VAL A 277 2.21 15.25 -3.12
CA VAL A 277 1.84 14.61 -1.85
C VAL A 277 2.49 15.30 -0.65
N GLU A 278 3.67 15.89 -0.82
CA GLU A 278 4.37 16.73 0.16
C GLU A 278 3.61 18.03 0.49
#